data_AF-A0A164SSI8-F1
#
_entry.id   AF-A0A164SSI8-F1
#
_cell.length_a   1.000
_cell.length_b   1.000
_cell.length_c   1.000
_cell.angle_alpha   90.00
_cell.angle_beta   90.00
_cell.angle_gamma   90.00
#
_symmetry.space_group_name_H-M   'P 1'
#
loop_
_entity.id
_entity.type
_entity.pdbx_description
1 polymer ?
#
loop_
_entity_poly.entity_id
_entity_poly.type
_entity_poly.pdbx_seq_one_letter_code
_entity_poly.pdbx_strand_id
1 'polypeptide(L)'
;MTLEQRWEQIFECNNMNHGNVVMVDAVVQREVIFVGDREGEPDKKNVVHNIIEFKSSGSKGEEVSIGLSSQIFERMKWEEERAGWVDGGEREVRVKRVEEFGGSVEGWRKFGCYVLVESFVLKRMDGSVVMTYDFKHTQQLKCLWM
;
A
#
# COMPACT_ATOMS: atom_id res chain seq x y z
N MET A 1 -3.59 -18.26 1.11
CA MET A 1 -3.74 -16.80 1.01
C MET A 1 -3.93 -16.26 2.41
N THR A 2 -3.21 -15.21 2.76
CA THR A 2 -3.29 -14.54 4.07
C THR A 2 -3.52 -13.05 3.88
N LEU A 3 -4.15 -12.40 4.86
CA LEU A 3 -4.21 -10.95 4.97
C LEU A 3 -3.21 -10.52 6.05
N GLU A 4 -2.24 -9.70 5.68
CA GLU A 4 -1.17 -9.23 6.55
C GLU A 4 -1.26 -7.71 6.72
N GLN A 5 -0.93 -7.19 7.91
CA GLN A 5 -0.97 -5.75 8.20
C GLN A 5 0.43 -5.22 8.52
N ARG A 6 0.76 -4.04 7.98
CA ARG A 6 2.02 -3.34 8.27
C ARG A 6 1.85 -1.83 8.23
N TRP A 7 2.76 -1.12 8.90
CA TRP A 7 2.87 0.34 8.80
C TRP A 7 3.96 0.69 7.79
N GLU A 8 3.61 1.41 6.73
CA GLU A 8 4.56 1.89 5.72
C GLU A 8 4.85 3.37 5.93
N GLN A 9 6.13 3.74 5.92
CA GLN A 9 6.53 5.13 6.06
C GLN A 9 6.26 5.91 4.77
N ILE A 10 5.49 7.00 4.86
CA ILE A 10 5.13 7.84 3.72
C ILE A 10 5.82 9.21 3.76
N PHE A 11 6.32 9.61 4.93
CA PHE A 11 6.99 10.89 5.11
C PHE A 11 7.96 10.84 6.29
N GLU A 12 9.06 11.56 6.17
CA GLU A 12 9.96 11.84 7.30
C GLU A 12 10.63 13.20 7.19
N CYS A 13 10.98 13.76 8.35
CA CYS A 13 11.84 14.93 8.42
C CYS A 13 12.63 14.94 9.73
N ASN A 14 13.76 15.65 9.72
CA ASN A 14 14.55 15.93 10.92
C ASN A 14 14.28 17.35 11.40
N ASN A 15 14.36 17.56 12.71
CA ASN A 15 14.22 18.89 13.29
C ASN A 15 15.53 19.67 13.17
N MET A 16 15.64 20.52 12.16
CA MET A 16 16.83 21.37 11.95
C MET A 16 16.67 22.78 12.52
N ASN A 17 15.44 23.25 12.70
CA ASN A 17 15.14 24.66 12.98
C ASN A 17 14.42 24.87 14.32
N HIS A 18 14.42 23.88 15.21
CA HIS A 18 13.69 23.88 16.50
C HIS A 18 12.20 24.24 16.36
N GLY A 19 11.61 23.88 15.21
CA GLY A 19 10.19 24.11 14.95
C GLY A 19 9.33 23.06 15.65
N ASN A 20 8.14 23.45 16.06
CA ASN A 20 7.17 22.54 16.67
C ASN A 20 6.08 22.08 15.69
N VAL A 21 6.14 22.51 14.42
CA VAL A 21 5.11 22.19 13.43
C VAL A 21 5.75 21.46 12.27
N VAL A 22 5.14 20.35 11.86
CA VAL A 22 5.51 19.58 10.67
C VAL A 22 4.33 19.55 9.71
N MET A 23 4.59 19.94 8.46
CA MET A 23 3.64 19.78 7.36
C MET A 23 3.98 18.51 6.59
N VAL A 24 3.16 17.49 6.75
CA VAL A 24 3.23 16.26 5.95
C VAL A 24 2.61 16.55 4.59
N ASP A 25 3.37 16.26 3.54
CA ASP A 25 2.92 16.31 2.16
C ASP A 25 3.53 15.14 1.38
N ALA A 26 2.73 14.09 1.17
CA ALA A 26 3.18 12.84 0.56
C ALA A 26 2.18 12.35 -0.50
N VAL A 27 2.69 11.78 -1.59
CA VAL A 27 1.87 11.09 -2.59
C VAL A 27 1.88 9.60 -2.26
N VAL A 28 0.69 9.00 -2.13
CA VAL A 28 0.51 7.60 -1.73
C VAL A 28 -0.28 6.87 -2.82
N GLN A 29 0.32 5.84 -3.41
CA GLN A 29 -0.40 4.88 -4.24
C GLN A 29 -1.26 3.99 -3.34
N ARG A 30 -2.57 4.11 -3.47
CA ARG A 30 -3.57 3.44 -2.63
C ARG A 30 -3.67 1.94 -2.89
N GLU A 31 -3.27 1.53 -4.09
CA GLU A 31 -3.40 0.17 -4.59
C GLU A 31 -2.13 -0.19 -5.37
N VAL A 32 -1.42 -1.23 -4.88
CA VAL A 32 -0.20 -1.73 -5.52
C VAL A 32 -0.24 -3.24 -5.57
N ILE A 33 0.04 -3.82 -6.74
CA ILE A 33 0.09 -5.27 -6.93
C ILE A 33 1.52 -5.63 -7.28
N PHE A 34 2.07 -6.64 -6.61
CA PHE A 34 3.32 -7.25 -7.01
C PHE A 34 3.08 -8.67 -7.51
N VAL A 35 3.66 -9.01 -8.65
CA VAL A 35 3.73 -10.37 -9.20
C VAL A 35 5.19 -10.79 -9.12
N GLY A 36 5.50 -11.69 -8.19
CA GLY A 36 6.89 -11.94 -7.77
C GLY A 36 7.48 -10.72 -7.06
N ASP A 37 8.58 -10.19 -7.59
CA ASP A 37 9.34 -9.05 -7.08
C ASP A 37 9.07 -7.73 -7.84
N ARG A 38 8.10 -7.74 -8.75
CA ARG A 38 7.85 -6.64 -9.70
C ARG A 38 6.41 -6.17 -9.62
N GLU A 39 6.20 -4.88 -9.81
CA GLU A 39 4.85 -4.33 -9.87
C GLU A 39 4.12 -4.89 -11.10
N GLY A 40 2.88 -5.30 -10.89
CA GLY A 40 2.03 -5.85 -11.93
C GLY A 40 0.69 -5.13 -12.00
N GLU A 41 -0.03 -5.38 -13.09
CA GLU A 41 -1.36 -4.81 -13.31
C GLU A 41 -2.36 -5.90 -13.70
N PRO A 42 -3.64 -5.76 -13.28
CA PRO A 42 -4.69 -6.65 -13.70
C PRO A 42 -5.08 -6.37 -15.16
N ASP A 43 -4.97 -7.38 -16.03
CA ASP A 43 -5.53 -7.36 -17.39
C ASP A 43 -7.03 -7.63 -17.32
N LYS A 44 -7.80 -6.56 -17.06
CA LYS A 44 -9.28 -6.61 -17.01
C LYS A 44 -9.94 -6.75 -18.39
N LYS A 45 -9.19 -6.65 -19.49
CA LYS A 45 -9.75 -6.72 -20.86
C LYS A 45 -9.91 -8.16 -21.36
N ASN A 46 -9.18 -9.10 -20.77
CA ASN A 46 -9.21 -10.52 -21.13
C ASN A 46 -9.66 -11.39 -19.94
N VAL A 47 -10.87 -11.15 -19.42
CA VAL A 47 -11.47 -12.07 -18.43
C VAL A 47 -11.95 -13.32 -19.15
N VAL A 48 -11.02 -14.22 -19.46
CA VAL A 48 -11.30 -15.50 -20.10
C VAL A 48 -11.61 -16.51 -18.99
N HIS A 49 -12.78 -17.15 -19.04
CA HIS A 49 -13.20 -18.19 -18.09
C HIS A 49 -13.19 -17.78 -16.60
N ASN A 50 -13.67 -16.57 -16.26
CA ASN A 50 -13.73 -16.07 -14.87
C ASN A 50 -12.35 -15.95 -14.19
N ILE A 51 -11.26 -15.86 -14.95
CA ILE A 51 -9.90 -15.64 -14.45
C ILE A 51 -9.47 -14.22 -14.80
N ILE A 52 -8.88 -13.53 -13.84
CA ILE A 52 -8.19 -12.25 -14.02
C ILE A 52 -6.70 -12.54 -14.07
N GLU A 53 -6.06 -12.16 -15.16
CA GLU A 53 -4.60 -12.24 -15.30
C GLU A 53 -3.94 -11.01 -14.71
N PHE A 54 -2.92 -11.22 -13.88
CA PHE A 54 -2.04 -10.17 -13.37
C PHE A 54 -0.70 -10.31 -14.09
N LYS A 55 -0.30 -9.26 -14.81
CA LYS A 55 0.90 -9.27 -15.64
C LYS A 55 1.95 -8.34 -15.07
N SER A 56 3.19 -8.78 -15.09
CA SER A 56 4.36 -7.97 -14.77
C SER A 56 5.43 -8.18 -15.84
N SER A 57 6.00 -7.08 -16.32
CA SER A 57 7.07 -7.09 -17.33
C SER A 57 8.42 -6.78 -16.69
N GLY A 58 9.42 -7.58 -17.02
CA GLY A 58 10.82 -7.37 -16.65
C GLY A 58 11.58 -6.48 -17.63
N SER A 59 12.70 -5.93 -17.19
CA SER A 59 13.58 -5.07 -17.99
C SER A 59 14.18 -5.76 -19.23
N LYS A 60 14.22 -7.10 -19.25
CA LYS A 60 14.72 -7.92 -20.37
C LYS A 60 13.61 -8.51 -21.25
N GLY A 61 12.38 -8.04 -21.12
CA GLY A 61 11.23 -8.55 -21.88
C GLY A 61 10.65 -9.87 -21.34
N GLU A 62 11.08 -10.31 -20.16
CA GLU A 62 10.45 -11.41 -19.43
C GLU A 62 9.06 -10.99 -18.95
N GLU A 63 8.03 -11.75 -19.28
CA GLU A 63 6.67 -11.52 -18.79
C GLU A 63 6.31 -12.63 -17.78
N VAL A 64 5.84 -12.23 -16.61
CA VAL A 64 5.29 -13.14 -15.61
C VAL A 64 3.82 -12.84 -15.47
N SER A 65 2.98 -13.87 -15.63
CA SER A 65 1.54 -13.76 -15.41
C SER A 65 1.06 -14.73 -14.34
N ILE A 66 0.08 -14.27 -13.56
CA ILE A 66 -0.66 -15.10 -12.59
C ILE A 66 -2.14 -14.96 -12.88
N GLY A 67 -2.82 -16.08 -13.06
CA GLY A 67 -4.28 -16.12 -13.12
C GLY A 67 -4.88 -16.29 -11.73
N LEU A 68 -5.81 -15.42 -11.36
CA LEU A 68 -6.63 -15.56 -10.16
C LEU A 68 -8.10 -15.64 -10.55
N SER A 69 -8.88 -16.47 -9.85
CA SER A 69 -10.34 -16.46 -10.02
C SER A 69 -10.90 -15.06 -9.72
N SER A 70 -11.72 -14.54 -10.62
CA SER A 70 -12.48 -13.29 -10.47
C SER A 70 -13.25 -13.25 -9.15
N GLN A 71 -13.84 -14.36 -8.71
CA GLN A 71 -14.55 -14.45 -7.43
C GLN A 71 -13.63 -14.20 -6.23
N ILE A 72 -12.37 -14.66 -6.30
CA ILE A 72 -11.39 -14.43 -5.24
C ILE A 72 -10.95 -12.96 -5.27
N PHE A 73 -10.70 -12.41 -6.46
CA PHE A 73 -10.32 -11.01 -6.61
C PHE A 73 -11.42 -10.06 -6.11
N GLU A 74 -12.67 -10.29 -6.51
CA GLU A 74 -13.83 -9.53 -6.03
C GLU A 74 -13.99 -9.66 -4.51
N ARG A 75 -13.72 -10.86 -3.97
CA ARG A 75 -13.76 -11.06 -2.51
C ARG A 75 -12.68 -10.28 -1.78
N MET A 76 -11.46 -10.18 -2.31
CA MET A 76 -10.40 -9.35 -1.72
C MET A 76 -10.84 -7.88 -1.65
N LYS A 77 -11.33 -7.33 -2.78
CA LYS A 77 -11.85 -5.96 -2.84
C LYS A 77 -12.96 -5.73 -1.82
N TRP A 78 -13.93 -6.65 -1.75
CA TRP A 78 -15.07 -6.53 -0.84
C TRP A 78 -14.67 -6.54 0.64
N GLU A 79 -13.67 -7.36 1.03
CA GLU A 79 -13.19 -7.39 2.42
C GLU A 79 -12.59 -6.04 2.84
N GLU A 80 -11.80 -5.41 1.96
CA GLU A 80 -11.19 -4.09 2.21
C GLU A 80 -12.26 -2.99 2.24
N GLU A 81 -13.23 -3.04 1.32
CA GLU A 81 -14.35 -2.10 1.29
C GLU A 81 -15.18 -2.13 2.58
N ARG A 82 -15.47 -3.33 3.08
CA ARG A 82 -16.19 -3.47 4.35
C ARG A 82 -15.37 -2.97 5.54
N ALA A 83 -14.04 -3.04 5.46
CA ALA A 83 -13.12 -2.54 6.47
C ALA A 83 -12.92 -1.01 6.39
N GLY A 84 -13.55 -0.34 5.41
CA GLY A 84 -13.53 1.10 5.25
C GLY A 84 -12.59 1.62 4.15
N TRP A 85 -11.99 0.73 3.35
CA TRP A 85 -11.20 1.13 2.18
C TRP A 85 -12.12 1.49 1.01
N VAL A 86 -12.01 2.71 0.47
CA VAL A 86 -12.94 3.16 -0.59
C VAL A 86 -12.39 2.89 -1.99
N ASP A 87 -13.02 1.98 -2.75
CA ASP A 87 -12.66 1.73 -4.16
C ASP A 87 -13.11 2.88 -5.10
N GLY A 88 -12.54 2.96 -6.30
CA GLY A 88 -13.00 3.86 -7.37
C GLY A 88 -12.51 5.32 -7.30
N GLY A 89 -11.54 5.63 -6.43
CA GLY A 89 -10.85 6.93 -6.40
C GLY A 89 -9.57 6.96 -7.26
N GLU A 90 -8.86 8.09 -7.24
CA GLU A 90 -7.52 8.18 -7.84
C GLU A 90 -6.59 7.11 -7.22
N ARG A 91 -5.83 6.40 -8.07
CA ARG A 91 -4.86 5.38 -7.63
C ARG A 91 -3.76 6.02 -6.77
N GLU A 92 -3.42 7.28 -7.05
CA GLU A 92 -2.53 8.10 -6.25
C GLU A 92 -3.32 9.17 -5.50
N VAL A 93 -3.10 9.27 -4.19
CA VAL A 93 -3.72 10.30 -3.37
C VAL A 93 -2.65 11.08 -2.62
N ARG A 94 -2.79 12.40 -2.59
CA ARG A 94 -1.90 13.29 -1.83
C ARG A 94 -2.40 13.42 -0.40
N VAL A 95 -1.61 12.92 0.55
CA VAL A 95 -1.83 13.06 1.99
C VAL A 95 -1.21 14.38 2.45
N LYS A 96 -2.07 15.30 2.91
CA LYS A 96 -1.66 16.55 3.54
C LYS A 96 -2.12 16.58 4.99
N ARG A 97 -1.20 16.81 5.93
CA ARG A 97 -1.51 16.84 7.35
C ARG A 97 -0.57 17.80 8.08
N VAL A 98 -1.10 18.54 9.06
CA VAL A 98 -0.31 19.38 9.94
C VAL A 98 -0.23 18.68 11.29
N GLU A 99 0.99 18.50 11.78
CA GLU A 99 1.28 17.86 13.05
C GLU A 99 2.03 18.85 13.94
N GLU A 100 1.51 19.06 15.15
CA GLU A 100 2.13 19.94 16.14
C GLU A 100 2.74 19.11 17.26
N PHE A 101 4.01 19.35 17.54
CA PHE A 101 4.74 18.70 18.62
C PHE A 101 4.30 19.30 19.96
N GLY A 102 3.56 18.52 20.75
CA GLY A 102 3.15 18.88 22.10
C GLY A 102 4.14 18.43 23.20
N GLY A 103 5.36 18.02 22.84
CA GLY A 103 6.28 17.30 23.73
C GLY A 103 7.17 18.16 24.63
N SER A 104 8.17 17.50 25.23
CA SER A 104 8.94 17.94 26.41
C SER A 104 10.06 18.94 26.10
N VAL A 105 10.73 19.42 27.16
CA VAL A 105 11.84 20.39 27.13
C VAL A 105 13.00 19.95 26.21
N GLU A 106 13.19 18.64 26.01
CA GLU A 106 14.24 18.09 25.15
C GLU A 106 13.94 18.23 23.64
N GLY A 107 12.70 18.56 23.28
CA GLY A 107 12.27 18.69 21.89
C GLY A 107 12.14 17.34 21.18
N TRP A 108 12.14 17.40 19.85
CA TRP A 108 12.19 16.23 18.95
C TRP A 108 13.31 16.39 17.94
N ARG A 109 13.87 15.28 17.46
CA ARG A 109 14.97 15.20 16.49
C ARG A 109 14.50 14.68 15.14
N LYS A 110 13.57 13.72 15.11
CA LYS A 110 13.02 13.11 13.90
C LYS A 110 11.51 12.93 14.00
N PHE A 111 10.84 13.13 12.88
CA PHE A 111 9.42 12.88 12.72
C PHE A 111 9.21 11.88 11.58
N GLY A 112 8.28 10.94 11.77
CA GLY A 112 7.85 10.00 10.74
C GLY A 112 6.33 9.89 10.70
N CYS A 113 5.77 9.86 9.49
CA CYS A 113 4.36 9.57 9.25
C CYS A 113 4.24 8.26 8.48
N TYR A 114 3.32 7.40 8.93
CA TYR A 114 3.13 6.05 8.43
C TYR A 114 1.67 5.83 8.06
N VAL A 115 1.42 5.06 7.01
CA VAL A 115 0.09 4.61 6.58
C VAL A 115 -0.08 3.13 6.90
N LEU A 116 -1.29 2.73 7.32
CA LEU A 116 -1.62 1.31 7.43
C LEU A 116 -1.74 0.71 6.03
N VAL A 117 -1.06 -0.41 5.82
CA VAL A 117 -1.15 -1.24 4.62
C VAL A 117 -1.70 -2.59 5.00
N GLU A 118 -2.76 -3.01 4.33
CA GLU A 118 -3.28 -4.38 4.35
C GLU A 118 -2.87 -5.08 3.05
N SER A 119 -2.22 -6.24 3.17
CA SER A 119 -1.62 -6.97 2.06
C SER A 119 -2.23 -8.36 1.96
N PHE A 120 -2.90 -8.66 0.85
CA PHE A 120 -3.24 -10.04 0.52
C PHE A 120 -1.99 -10.74 -0.03
N VAL A 121 -1.50 -11.74 0.68
CA VAL A 121 -0.31 -12.51 0.29
C VAL A 121 -0.73 -13.88 -0.24
N LEU A 122 -0.44 -14.12 -1.52
CA LEU A 122 -0.71 -15.39 -2.18
C LEU A 122 0.59 -16.19 -2.24
N LYS A 123 0.54 -17.41 -1.72
CA LYS A 123 1.68 -18.33 -1.64
C LYS A 123 1.36 -19.62 -2.37
N ARG A 124 2.37 -20.20 -3.04
CA ARG A 124 2.33 -21.58 -3.52
C ARG A 124 2.35 -22.55 -2.34
N MET A 125 2.09 -23.83 -2.64
CA MET A 125 2.14 -24.91 -1.64
C MET A 125 3.52 -25.08 -1.00
N ASP A 126 4.59 -24.71 -1.70
CA ASP A 126 5.96 -24.70 -1.18
C ASP A 126 6.27 -23.50 -0.26
N GLY A 127 5.29 -22.61 -0.03
CA GLY A 127 5.43 -21.42 0.80
C GLY A 127 5.97 -20.19 0.08
N SER A 128 6.42 -20.31 -1.18
CA SER A 128 6.90 -19.16 -1.96
C SER A 128 5.78 -18.16 -2.25
N VAL A 129 6.05 -16.87 -2.05
CA VAL A 129 5.11 -15.79 -2.41
C VAL A 129 5.10 -15.64 -3.93
N VAL A 130 3.91 -15.57 -4.51
CA VAL A 130 3.73 -15.37 -5.95
C VAL A 130 3.11 -14.03 -6.28
N MET A 131 2.25 -13.52 -5.40
CA MET A 131 1.60 -12.25 -5.60
C MET A 131 1.33 -11.60 -4.24
N THR A 132 1.52 -10.29 -4.17
CA THR A 132 0.96 -9.46 -3.09
C THR A 132 0.05 -8.40 -3.68
N TYR A 133 -0.95 -8.03 -2.90
CA TYR A 133 -1.89 -7.00 -3.27
C TYR A 133 -2.13 -6.09 -2.08
N ASP A 134 -1.55 -4.90 -2.15
CA ASP A 134 -1.44 -3.94 -1.07
C ASP A 134 -2.49 -2.85 -1.19
N PHE A 135 -3.23 -2.66 -0.09
CA PHE A 135 -4.25 -1.65 0.11
C PHE A 135 -3.75 -0.66 1.15
N LYS A 136 -3.47 0.58 0.73
CA LYS A 136 -3.01 1.65 1.64
C LYS A 136 -4.19 2.48 2.12
N HIS A 137 -4.41 2.45 3.42
CA HIS A 137 -5.52 3.13 4.09
C HIS A 137 -5.13 4.56 4.46
N THR A 138 -5.23 5.50 3.51
CA THR A 138 -4.77 6.89 3.68
C THR A 138 -5.46 7.68 4.80
N GLN A 139 -6.57 7.17 5.33
CA GLN A 139 -7.26 7.72 6.51
C GLN A 139 -6.73 7.14 7.83
N GLN A 140 -6.00 6.02 7.78
CA GLN A 140 -5.39 5.36 8.93
C GLN A 140 -3.90 5.67 8.95
N LEU A 141 -3.56 6.79 9.59
CA LEU A 141 -2.20 7.30 9.69
C LEU A 141 -1.69 7.26 11.13
N LYS A 142 -0.39 6.97 11.28
CA LYS A 142 0.32 7.01 12.55
C LYS A 142 1.50 7.96 12.41
N CYS A 143 1.55 8.99 13.26
CA CYS A 143 2.66 9.95 13.30
C CYS A 143 3.48 9.71 14.57
N LEU A 144 4.80 9.67 14.44
CA LEU A 144 5.73 9.42 15.53
C LEU A 144 6.77 10.53 15.61
N TRP A 145 6.98 11.03 16.82
CA TRP A 145 8.01 12.00 17.18
C TRP A 145 9.12 11.26 17.93
N MET A 146 10.38 11.49 17.56
CA MET A 146 11.59 10.89 18.12
C MET A 146 12.64 11.95 18.39
#